data_AF-A0A6B0T0X3-F1
#
_entry.id   AF-A0A6B0T0X3-F1
#
_cell.length_a   1.000
_cell.length_b   1.000
_cell.length_c   1.000
_cell.angle_alpha   90.00
_cell.angle_beta   90.00
_cell.angle_gamma   90.00
#
_symmetry.space_group_name_H-M   'P 1'
#
loop_
_entity.id
_entity.type
_entity.pdbx_description
1 polymer ?
#
loop_
_entity_poly.entity_id
_entity_poly.type
_entity_poly.pdbx_seq_one_letter_code
_entity_poly.pdbx_strand_id
1 'polypeptide(L)'
;MIDYTSPIQTTFELQRRSLEQSQQALEQSVDIGQQISESLLAGLDSQEQFQRRLVELNRDTVASALDAIESLPGADVAVDDLRENIDDGYERLLDGHEEAFDNISAELEDGTDSYDDLTAELLETVEEQLDLLVEAHEELEAQSVEAVDELAGQVEELQDQAEDVQAQIEQVSEDAARAVEA
;
A
#
# COMPACT_ATOMS: atom_id res chain seq x y z
N MET A 1 11.25 9.20 18.53
CA MET A 1 11.25 8.47 17.27
C MET A 1 9.91 8.73 16.61
N ILE A 2 9.91 9.33 15.42
CA ILE A 2 8.70 9.49 14.62
C ILE A 2 8.49 8.16 13.91
N ASP A 3 7.31 7.57 14.04
CA ASP A 3 6.95 6.35 13.31
C ASP A 3 6.38 6.76 11.95
N TYR A 4 7.19 6.59 10.91
CA TYR A 4 6.82 6.91 9.53
C TYR A 4 5.93 5.84 8.88
N THR A 5 5.80 4.66 9.49
CA THR A 5 5.09 3.51 8.94
C THR A 5 3.63 3.42 9.41
N SER A 6 3.30 3.97 10.58
CA SER A 6 1.95 3.94 11.15
C SER A 6 0.84 4.45 10.21
N PRO A 7 1.02 5.57 9.47
CA PRO A 7 0.02 6.02 8.50
C PRO A 7 -0.21 5.02 7.36
N ILE A 8 0.86 4.37 6.89
CA ILE A 8 0.84 3.39 5.79
C ILE A 8 0.05 2.15 6.20
N GLN A 9 0.38 1.57 7.36
CA GLN A 9 -0.34 0.43 7.93
C GLN A 9 -1.83 0.74 8.12
N THR A 10 -2.14 1.95 8.60
CA THR A 10 -3.53 2.38 8.80
C THR A 10 -4.31 2.41 7.47
N THR A 11 -3.72 2.91 6.38
CA THR A 11 -4.39 2.94 5.07
C THR A 11 -4.59 1.56 4.48
N PHE A 12 -3.62 0.64 4.62
CA PHE A 12 -3.77 -0.75 4.18
C PHE A 12 -4.82 -1.52 5.01
N GLU A 13 -4.84 -1.32 6.34
CA GLU A 13 -5.85 -1.97 7.19
C GLU A 13 -7.28 -1.53 6.83
N LEU A 14 -7.46 -0.26 6.44
CA LEU A 14 -8.75 0.25 5.96
C LEU A 14 -9.15 -0.40 4.63
N GLN A 15 -8.22 -0.58 3.69
CA GLN A 15 -8.46 -1.26 2.42
C GLN A 15 -8.86 -2.72 2.62
N ARG A 16 -8.09 -3.45 3.44
CA ARG A 16 -8.36 -4.85 3.77
C ARG A 16 -9.76 -5.05 4.33
N ARG A 17 -10.15 -4.25 5.32
CA ARG A 17 -11.51 -4.27 5.89
C ARG A 17 -12.59 -3.96 4.85
N SER A 18 -12.30 -3.05 3.92
CA SER A 18 -13.24 -2.70 2.85
C SER A 18 -13.43 -3.87 1.87
N LEU A 19 -12.37 -4.59 1.54
CA LEU A 19 -12.42 -5.78 0.67
C LEU A 19 -13.18 -6.93 1.34
N GLU A 20 -12.81 -7.28 2.58
CA GLU A 20 -13.48 -8.32 3.38
C GLU A 20 -14.99 -8.04 3.53
N GLN A 21 -15.36 -6.77 3.78
CA GLN A 21 -16.76 -6.36 3.87
C GLN A 21 -17.49 -6.50 2.53
N SER A 22 -16.79 -6.27 1.41
CA SER A 22 -17.36 -6.40 0.07
C SER A 22 -17.59 -7.87 -0.28
N GLN A 23 -16.64 -8.76 0.04
CA GLN A 23 -16.77 -10.21 -0.10
C GLN A 23 -17.99 -10.76 0.66
N GLN A 24 -18.12 -10.41 1.95
CA GLN A 24 -19.30 -10.80 2.75
C GLN A 24 -20.62 -10.27 2.18
N ALA A 25 -20.62 -9.09 1.57
CA ALA A 25 -21.82 -8.54 0.96
C ALA A 25 -22.20 -9.30 -0.31
N LEU A 26 -21.21 -9.74 -1.10
CA LEU A 26 -21.42 -10.56 -2.30
C LEU A 26 -21.97 -11.93 -1.95
N GLU A 27 -21.37 -12.62 -0.97
CA GLU A 27 -21.87 -13.90 -0.44
C GLU A 27 -23.35 -13.80 -0.03
N GLN A 28 -23.69 -12.78 0.77
CA GLN A 28 -25.06 -12.55 1.23
C GLN A 28 -26.03 -12.15 0.10
N SER A 29 -25.53 -11.57 -1.00
CA SER A 29 -26.35 -11.17 -2.13
C SER A 29 -26.82 -12.36 -2.96
N VAL A 30 -26.00 -13.41 -3.06
CA VAL A 30 -26.34 -14.67 -3.74
C VAL A 30 -27.51 -15.37 -3.03
N ASP A 31 -27.55 -15.30 -1.70
CA ASP A 31 -28.65 -15.86 -0.88
C ASP A 31 -30.00 -15.15 -1.11
N ILE A 32 -30.03 -13.92 -1.65
CA ILE A 32 -31.23 -13.06 -1.73
C ILE A 32 -31.93 -13.10 -3.11
N GLY A 33 -31.31 -13.66 -4.15
CA GLY A 33 -31.99 -14.07 -5.39
C GLY A 33 -31.87 -13.14 -6.61
N GLN A 34 -31.12 -13.64 -7.62
CA GLN A 34 -31.21 -13.58 -9.09
C GLN A 34 -31.68 -12.34 -9.89
N GLN A 35 -32.20 -11.25 -9.34
CA GLN A 35 -32.85 -10.20 -10.16
C GLN A 35 -32.08 -8.87 -10.23
N ILE A 36 -30.77 -8.88 -10.55
CA ILE A 36 -29.96 -7.64 -10.58
C ILE A 36 -28.78 -7.70 -11.61
N SER A 37 -28.94 -8.02 -12.91
CA SER A 37 -27.75 -8.05 -13.80
C SER A 37 -27.11 -6.68 -14.07
N GLU A 38 -27.87 -5.70 -14.61
CA GLU A 38 -27.30 -4.38 -14.94
C GLU A 38 -26.87 -3.57 -13.71
N SER A 39 -27.64 -3.65 -12.61
CA SER A 39 -27.31 -2.92 -11.39
C SER A 39 -26.17 -3.57 -10.59
N LEU A 40 -25.89 -4.86 -10.77
CA LEU A 40 -24.69 -5.50 -10.23
C LEU A 40 -23.45 -5.08 -11.02
N LEU A 41 -23.51 -5.11 -12.36
CA LEU A 41 -22.42 -4.64 -13.22
C LEU A 41 -22.06 -3.17 -12.93
N ALA A 42 -23.05 -2.29 -12.87
CA ALA A 42 -22.82 -0.88 -12.49
C ALA A 42 -22.31 -0.73 -11.04
N GLY A 43 -22.63 -1.68 -10.16
CA GLY A 43 -22.11 -1.74 -8.79
C GLY A 43 -20.63 -2.13 -8.76
N LEU A 44 -20.22 -3.08 -9.60
CA LEU A 44 -18.84 -3.51 -9.76
C LEU A 44 -17.96 -2.40 -10.33
N ASP A 45 -18.41 -1.71 -11.39
CA ASP A 45 -17.68 -0.54 -11.93
C ASP A 45 -17.47 0.54 -10.86
N SER A 46 -18.49 0.79 -10.03
CA SER A 46 -18.40 1.76 -8.95
C SER A 46 -17.46 1.30 -7.84
N GLN A 47 -17.41 -0.01 -7.58
CA GLN A 47 -16.55 -0.62 -6.57
C GLN A 47 -15.08 -0.58 -7.03
N GLU A 48 -14.80 -0.96 -8.27
CA GLU A 48 -13.48 -0.90 -8.90
C GLU A 48 -12.90 0.52 -8.82
N GLN A 49 -13.65 1.53 -9.27
CA GLN A 49 -13.23 2.93 -9.17
C GLN A 49 -12.96 3.39 -7.74
N PHE A 50 -13.72 2.88 -6.77
CA PHE A 50 -13.52 3.20 -5.36
C PHE A 50 -12.23 2.56 -4.83
N GLN A 51 -12.01 1.28 -5.10
CA GLN A 51 -10.79 0.55 -4.73
C GLN A 51 -9.55 1.19 -5.36
N ARG A 52 -9.60 1.53 -6.65
CA ARG A 52 -8.55 2.25 -7.37
C ARG A 52 -8.13 3.54 -6.67
N ARG A 53 -9.11 4.37 -6.27
CA ARG A 53 -8.83 5.62 -5.53
C ARG A 53 -8.21 5.37 -4.16
N LEU A 54 -8.59 4.29 -3.49
CA LEU A 54 -7.96 3.91 -2.22
C LEU A 54 -6.50 3.51 -2.43
N VAL A 55 -6.19 2.75 -3.48
CA VAL A 55 -4.81 2.36 -3.83
C VAL A 55 -3.97 3.60 -4.13
N GLU A 56 -4.49 4.53 -4.94
CA GLU A 56 -3.85 5.82 -5.25
C GLU A 56 -3.58 6.65 -3.98
N LEU A 57 -4.54 6.71 -3.05
CA LEU A 57 -4.36 7.39 -1.76
C LEU A 57 -3.24 6.76 -0.91
N ASN A 58 -3.13 5.43 -0.95
CA ASN A 58 -2.11 4.70 -0.21
C ASN A 58 -0.72 4.99 -0.81
N ARG A 59 -0.60 4.96 -2.14
CA ARG A 59 0.61 5.41 -2.86
C ARG A 59 1.03 6.82 -2.45
N ASP A 60 0.09 7.77 -2.44
CA ASP A 60 0.36 9.15 -2.02
C ASP A 60 0.83 9.25 -0.56
N THR A 61 0.32 8.37 0.31
CA THR A 61 0.70 8.30 1.73
C THR A 61 2.14 7.80 1.87
N VAL A 62 2.53 6.75 1.14
CA VAL A 62 3.91 6.26 1.12
C VAL A 62 4.85 7.31 0.54
N ALA A 63 4.48 7.94 -0.58
CA ALA A 63 5.27 9.01 -1.19
C ALA A 63 5.51 10.18 -0.22
N SER A 64 4.48 10.56 0.54
CA SER A 64 4.57 11.61 1.56
C SER A 64 5.47 11.22 2.74
N ALA A 65 5.48 9.93 3.13
CA ALA A 65 6.39 9.43 4.15
C ALA A 65 7.85 9.48 3.68
N LEU A 66 8.10 9.08 2.43
CA LEU A 66 9.42 9.19 1.80
C LEU A 66 9.88 10.65 1.69
N ASP A 67 9.01 11.57 1.28
CA ASP A 67 9.31 13.01 1.24
C ASP A 67 9.70 13.57 2.62
N ALA A 68 9.03 13.11 3.68
CA ALA A 68 9.35 13.52 5.03
C ALA A 68 10.77 13.07 5.44
N ILE A 69 11.17 11.84 5.06
CA ILE A 69 12.51 11.31 5.31
C ILE A 69 13.55 12.02 4.43
N GLU A 70 13.27 12.24 3.16
CA GLU A 70 14.15 12.96 2.21
C GLU A 70 14.47 14.38 2.68
N SER A 71 13.54 15.02 3.40
CA SER A 71 13.76 16.36 3.99
C SER A 71 14.81 16.39 5.11
N LEU A 72 15.27 15.22 5.61
CA LEU A 72 16.29 15.11 6.64
C LEU A 72 17.71 15.23 6.02
N PRO A 73 18.66 15.90 6.71
CA PRO A 73 20.02 16.04 6.20
C PRO A 73 20.68 14.68 5.96
N GLY A 74 21.14 14.42 4.73
CA GLY A 74 21.87 13.21 4.37
C GLY A 74 21.02 12.07 3.79
N ALA A 75 19.72 12.28 3.54
CA ALA A 75 18.80 11.28 3.01
C ALA A 75 18.68 11.25 1.47
N ASP A 76 19.19 12.25 0.75
CA ASP A 76 18.85 12.54 -0.67
C ASP A 76 19.14 11.41 -1.69
N VAL A 77 20.10 10.51 -1.44
CA VAL A 77 20.62 9.59 -2.50
C VAL A 77 19.94 8.22 -2.49
N ALA A 78 19.22 7.84 -1.43
CA ALA A 78 18.64 6.51 -1.27
C ALA A 78 17.14 6.42 -1.57
N VAL A 79 16.46 7.57 -1.73
CA VAL A 79 14.98 7.63 -1.83
C VAL A 79 14.48 7.35 -3.25
N ASP A 80 15.21 7.76 -4.29
CA ASP A 80 14.73 7.67 -5.69
C ASP A 80 14.53 6.22 -6.16
N ASP A 81 15.53 5.34 -5.98
CA ASP A 81 15.43 3.94 -6.39
C ASP A 81 14.31 3.20 -5.61
N LEU A 82 14.12 3.56 -4.33
CA LEU A 82 13.07 2.99 -3.49
C LEU A 82 11.68 3.44 -3.94
N ARG A 83 11.54 4.73 -4.25
CA ARG A 83 10.31 5.34 -4.76
C ARG A 83 9.89 4.69 -6.08
N GLU A 84 10.82 4.47 -7.00
CA GLU A 84 10.53 3.80 -8.28
C GLU A 84 10.02 2.36 -8.06
N ASN A 85 10.67 1.57 -7.18
CA ASN A 85 10.24 0.19 -6.89
C ASN A 85 8.85 0.12 -6.25
N ILE A 86 8.55 1.02 -5.32
CA ILE A 86 7.24 1.09 -4.66
C ILE A 86 6.16 1.51 -5.67
N ASP A 87 6.42 2.53 -6.47
CA ASP A 87 5.50 3.01 -7.51
C ASP A 87 5.17 1.90 -8.51
N ASP A 88 6.19 1.17 -8.97
CA ASP A 88 6.05 -0.03 -9.80
C ASP A 88 5.14 -1.09 -9.16
N GLY A 89 5.22 -1.27 -7.83
CA GLY A 89 4.36 -2.17 -7.07
C GLY A 89 2.89 -1.73 -7.08
N TYR A 90 2.64 -0.43 -6.89
CA TYR A 90 1.29 0.14 -6.98
C TYR A 90 0.72 0.06 -8.40
N GLU A 91 1.52 0.28 -9.43
CA GLU A 91 1.09 0.13 -10.82
C GLU A 91 0.66 -1.30 -11.12
N ARG A 92 1.44 -2.31 -10.70
CA ARG A 92 1.06 -3.73 -10.85
C ARG A 92 -0.22 -4.07 -10.11
N LEU A 93 -0.42 -3.50 -8.91
CA LEU A 93 -1.65 -3.71 -8.14
C LEU A 93 -2.85 -3.08 -8.85
N LEU A 94 -2.71 -1.89 -9.41
CA LEU A 94 -3.76 -1.22 -10.18
C LEU A 94 -4.14 -1.99 -11.44
N ASP A 95 -3.15 -2.47 -12.19
CA ASP A 95 -3.38 -3.32 -13.37
C ASP A 95 -4.07 -4.63 -12.98
N GLY A 96 -3.70 -5.22 -11.85
CA GLY A 96 -4.34 -6.42 -11.31
C GLY A 96 -5.80 -6.20 -10.89
N HIS A 97 -6.14 -5.01 -10.35
CA HIS A 97 -7.53 -4.63 -10.11
C HIS A 97 -8.32 -4.57 -11.42
N GLU A 98 -7.82 -3.86 -12.43
CA GLU A 98 -8.47 -3.74 -13.73
C GLU A 98 -8.75 -5.12 -14.35
N GLU A 99 -7.74 -6.00 -14.37
CA GLU A 99 -7.89 -7.36 -14.90
C GLU A 99 -8.90 -8.20 -14.09
N ALA A 100 -8.87 -8.12 -12.75
CA ALA A 100 -9.79 -8.87 -11.90
C ALA A 100 -11.26 -8.45 -12.12
N PHE A 101 -11.54 -7.14 -12.14
CA PHE A 101 -12.91 -6.63 -12.30
C PHE A 101 -13.44 -6.81 -13.73
N ASP A 102 -12.59 -6.70 -14.75
CA ASP A 102 -12.96 -7.02 -16.14
C ASP A 102 -13.34 -8.49 -16.30
N ASN A 103 -12.57 -9.41 -15.69
CA ASN A 103 -12.87 -10.85 -15.73
C ASN A 103 -14.21 -11.16 -15.03
N ILE A 104 -14.44 -10.60 -13.84
CA ILE A 104 -15.70 -10.76 -13.10
C ILE A 104 -16.90 -10.24 -13.92
N SER A 105 -16.73 -9.08 -14.55
CA SER A 105 -17.78 -8.47 -15.37
C SER A 105 -18.11 -9.31 -16.59
N ALA A 106 -17.08 -9.84 -17.28
CA ALA A 106 -17.26 -10.73 -18.42
C ALA A 106 -17.98 -12.05 -18.05
N GLU A 107 -17.64 -12.64 -16.90
CA GLU A 107 -18.29 -13.85 -16.41
C GLU A 107 -19.76 -13.61 -16.02
N LEU A 108 -20.05 -12.45 -15.41
CA LEU A 108 -21.43 -12.04 -15.10
C LEU A 108 -22.26 -11.81 -16.36
N GLU A 109 -21.70 -11.21 -17.41
CA GLU A 109 -22.37 -11.02 -18.69
C GLU A 109 -22.69 -12.36 -19.36
N ASP A 110 -21.73 -13.29 -19.41
CA ASP A 110 -21.89 -14.63 -20.04
C ASP A 110 -22.83 -15.55 -19.22
N GLY A 111 -22.81 -15.43 -17.88
CA GLY A 111 -23.64 -16.23 -16.97
C GLY A 111 -25.14 -15.94 -17.02
N THR A 112 -25.56 -14.79 -17.56
CA THR A 112 -26.99 -14.45 -17.69
C THR A 112 -27.79 -15.36 -18.61
N ASP A 113 -27.15 -16.15 -19.46
CA ASP A 113 -27.81 -17.10 -20.37
C ASP A 113 -28.06 -18.50 -19.75
N SER A 114 -27.53 -18.82 -18.55
CA SER A 114 -27.61 -20.15 -17.92
C SER A 114 -27.79 -20.08 -16.38
N TYR A 115 -28.94 -19.57 -15.94
CA TYR A 115 -29.15 -18.96 -14.61
C TYR A 115 -29.17 -19.84 -13.34
N ASP A 116 -29.38 -21.16 -13.40
CA ASP A 116 -29.69 -21.95 -12.18
C ASP A 116 -28.55 -22.83 -11.62
N ASP A 117 -27.49 -23.12 -12.39
CA ASP A 117 -26.34 -23.92 -11.92
C ASP A 117 -25.02 -23.11 -11.81
N LEU A 118 -24.97 -21.86 -12.31
CA LEU A 118 -23.74 -21.05 -12.44
C LEU A 118 -23.43 -20.11 -11.26
N THR A 119 -24.35 -19.87 -10.33
CA THR A 119 -24.16 -18.85 -9.28
C THR A 119 -23.13 -19.21 -8.21
N ALA A 120 -22.91 -20.50 -7.93
CA ALA A 120 -21.93 -20.93 -6.93
C ALA A 120 -20.50 -20.90 -7.48
N GLU A 121 -20.32 -21.34 -8.74
CA GLU A 121 -19.03 -21.38 -9.43
C GLU A 121 -18.53 -19.97 -9.79
N LEU A 122 -19.44 -19.08 -10.16
CA LEU A 122 -19.15 -17.64 -10.31
C LEU A 122 -18.75 -17.01 -8.97
N LEU A 123 -19.48 -17.31 -7.89
CA LEU A 123 -19.15 -16.76 -6.57
C LEU A 123 -17.77 -17.25 -6.10
N GLU A 124 -17.47 -18.54 -6.25
CA GLU A 124 -16.16 -19.13 -5.94
C GLU A 124 -15.04 -18.44 -6.74
N THR A 125 -15.25 -18.19 -8.03
CA THR A 125 -14.27 -17.50 -8.88
C THR A 125 -14.06 -16.05 -8.42
N VAL A 126 -15.13 -15.32 -8.10
CA VAL A 126 -15.04 -13.96 -7.56
C VAL A 126 -14.30 -13.93 -6.22
N GLU A 127 -14.59 -14.89 -5.33
CA GLU A 127 -13.92 -15.03 -4.04
C GLU A 127 -12.42 -15.28 -4.22
N GLU A 128 -12.03 -16.22 -5.09
CA GLU A 128 -10.62 -16.49 -5.41
C GLU A 128 -9.89 -15.24 -5.95
N GLN A 129 -10.53 -14.49 -6.85
CA GLN A 129 -9.96 -13.27 -7.42
C GLN A 129 -9.79 -12.15 -6.36
N LEU A 130 -10.74 -12.02 -5.43
CA LEU A 130 -10.65 -11.07 -4.32
C LEU A 130 -9.57 -11.48 -3.31
N ASP A 131 -9.41 -12.77 -3.02
CA ASP A 131 -8.37 -13.27 -2.14
C ASP A 131 -6.97 -12.98 -2.72
N LEU A 132 -6.77 -13.20 -4.02
CA LEU A 132 -5.51 -12.83 -4.70
C LEU A 132 -5.21 -11.32 -4.61
N LEU A 133 -6.24 -10.48 -4.72
CA LEU A 133 -6.09 -9.03 -4.54
C LEU A 133 -5.70 -8.68 -3.10
N VAL A 134 -6.29 -9.34 -2.10
CA VAL A 134 -5.91 -9.15 -0.70
C VAL A 134 -4.45 -9.54 -0.47
N GLU A 135 -4.02 -10.70 -0.98
CA GLU A 135 -2.62 -11.15 -0.89
C GLU A 135 -1.66 -10.13 -1.52
N ALA A 136 -1.99 -9.59 -2.69
CA ALA A 136 -1.18 -8.56 -3.35
C ALA A 136 -1.09 -7.26 -2.52
N HIS A 137 -2.17 -6.87 -1.86
CA HIS A 137 -2.18 -5.73 -0.92
C HIS A 137 -1.29 -5.99 0.30
N GLU A 138 -1.36 -7.19 0.89
CA GLU A 138 -0.53 -7.55 2.05
C GLU A 138 0.95 -7.58 1.71
N GLU A 139 1.30 -8.11 0.54
CA GLU A 139 2.66 -8.12 0.05
C GLU A 139 3.18 -6.68 -0.18
N LEU A 140 2.37 -5.82 -0.80
CA LEU A 140 2.74 -4.42 -1.03
C LEU A 140 2.85 -3.62 0.28
N GLU A 141 1.97 -3.89 1.25
CA GLU A 141 2.05 -3.31 2.60
C GLU A 141 3.38 -3.67 3.26
N ALA A 142 3.74 -4.96 3.28
CA ALA A 142 4.98 -5.43 3.88
C ALA A 142 6.20 -4.76 3.23
N GLN A 143 6.25 -4.73 1.90
CA GLN A 143 7.33 -4.08 1.14
C GLN A 143 7.41 -2.58 1.44
N SER A 144 6.28 -1.88 1.48
CA SER A 144 6.25 -0.43 1.73
C SER A 144 6.67 -0.08 3.16
N VAL A 145 6.22 -0.88 4.14
CA VAL A 145 6.58 -0.70 5.55
C VAL A 145 8.06 -0.98 5.78
N GLU A 146 8.57 -2.11 5.27
CA GLU A 146 9.98 -2.48 5.40
C GLU A 146 10.90 -1.44 4.75
N ALA A 147 10.56 -1.00 3.55
CA ALA A 147 11.28 0.04 2.82
C ALA A 147 11.41 1.35 3.60
N VAL A 148 10.29 1.84 4.15
CA VAL A 148 10.25 3.09 4.91
C VAL A 148 10.99 2.95 6.24
N ASP A 149 10.84 1.81 6.93
CA ASP A 149 11.52 1.54 8.21
C ASP A 149 13.05 1.43 8.03
N GLU A 150 13.52 0.70 7.01
CA GLU A 150 14.94 0.56 6.70
C GLU A 150 15.58 1.90 6.34
N LEU A 151 14.89 2.71 5.53
CA LEU A 151 15.37 4.04 5.17
C LEU A 151 15.43 4.97 6.40
N ALA A 152 14.39 4.96 7.24
CA ALA A 152 14.37 5.74 8.46
C ALA A 152 15.52 5.35 9.41
N GLY A 153 15.77 4.05 9.58
CA GLY A 153 16.87 3.54 10.42
C GLY A 153 18.26 3.97 9.90
N GLN A 154 18.48 3.93 8.59
CA GLN A 154 19.74 4.40 7.99
C GLN A 154 19.97 5.91 8.23
N VAL A 155 18.92 6.72 8.11
CA VAL A 155 18.99 8.17 8.34
C VAL A 155 19.21 8.49 9.82
N GLU A 156 18.64 7.71 10.74
CA GLU A 156 18.94 7.82 12.17
C GLU A 156 20.42 7.48 12.47
N GLU A 157 20.95 6.40 11.91
CA GLU A 157 22.36 6.01 12.11
C GLU A 157 23.35 7.07 11.58
N LEU A 158 23.00 7.75 10.48
CA LEU A 158 23.79 8.86 9.95
C LEU A 158 23.76 10.09 10.86
N GLN A 159 22.61 10.39 11.45
CA GLN A 159 22.46 11.49 12.41
C GLN A 159 23.29 11.23 13.68
N ASP A 160 23.19 10.03 14.24
CA ASP A 160 23.98 9.64 15.42
C ASP A 160 25.48 9.77 15.16
N GLN A 161 25.96 9.32 13.99
CA GLN A 161 27.35 9.48 13.59
C GLN A 161 27.76 10.96 13.46
N ALA A 162 26.88 11.82 12.92
CA ALA A 162 27.14 13.24 12.80
C ALA A 162 27.24 13.93 14.16
N GLU A 163 26.39 13.55 15.12
CA GLU A 163 26.44 14.03 16.51
C GLU A 163 27.74 13.60 17.20
N ASP A 164 28.14 12.34 17.05
CA ASP A 164 29.40 11.82 17.60
C ASP A 164 30.63 12.54 17.03
N VAL A 165 30.62 12.87 15.73
CA VAL A 165 31.69 13.64 15.09
C VAL A 165 31.71 15.08 15.61
N GLN A 166 30.56 15.73 15.78
CA GLN A 166 30.50 17.06 16.39
C GLN A 166 31.04 17.08 17.81
N ALA A 167 30.64 16.10 18.64
CA ALA A 167 31.12 15.98 20.02
C ALA A 167 32.65 15.81 20.07
N GLN A 168 33.22 15.01 19.18
CA GLN A 168 34.68 14.86 19.07
C GLN A 168 35.38 16.16 18.65
N ILE A 169 34.80 16.91 17.70
CA ILE A 169 35.36 18.19 17.25
C ILE A 169 35.35 19.21 18.40
N GLU A 170 34.25 19.30 19.15
CA GLU A 170 34.13 20.18 20.32
C GLU A 170 35.19 19.83 21.38
N GLN A 171 35.37 18.53 21.67
CA GLN A 171 36.35 18.06 22.63
C GLN A 171 37.79 18.39 22.20
N VAL A 172 38.15 18.15 20.94
CA VAL A 172 39.47 18.49 20.39
C VAL A 172 39.71 19.99 20.43
N SER A 173 38.68 20.79 20.12
CA SER A 173 38.75 22.25 20.18
C SER A 173 38.98 22.77 21.60
N GLU A 174 38.28 22.22 22.60
CA GLU A 174 38.51 22.57 24.00
C GLU A 174 39.92 22.19 24.47
N ASP A 175 40.40 21.00 24.11
CA ASP A 175 41.74 20.52 24.47
C ASP A 175 42.82 21.41 23.84
N ALA A 176 42.65 21.81 22.58
CA ALA A 176 43.54 22.74 21.90
C ALA A 176 43.53 24.14 22.54
N ALA A 177 42.36 24.65 22.93
CA ALA A 177 42.23 25.93 23.62
C ALA A 177 42.95 25.92 24.98
N ARG A 178 42.79 24.85 25.78
CA ARG A 178 43.51 24.69 27.06
C ARG A 178 45.02 24.58 26.88
N ALA A 179 45.50 23.97 25.79
CA ALA A 179 46.93 23.86 25.50
C ALA A 179 47.59 25.20 25.11
N VAL A 180 46.82 26.18 24.62
CA VAL A 180 47.33 27.51 24.24
C VAL A 180 47.35 28.48 25.43
N GLU A 181 46.52 28.28 26.45
CA GLU A 181 46.49 29.11 27.67
C GLU A 181 47.48 28.69 28.77
N ALA A 182 48.08 27.50 28.69
CA ALA A 182 49.07 26.96 29.65
C ALA A 182 50.52 27.31 29.28
#